data_AF-A0A0L1L2C9-F1
#
_entry.id   AF-A0A0L1L2C9-F1
#
_cell.length_a   1.000
_cell.length_b   1.000
_cell.length_c   1.000
_cell.angle_alpha   90.00
_cell.angle_beta   90.00
_cell.angle_gamma   90.00
#
_symmetry.space_group_name_H-M   'P 1'
#
loop_
_entity.id
_entity.type
_entity.pdbx_description
1 polymer ?
#
loop_
_entity_poly.entity_id
_entity_poly.type
_entity_poly.pdbx_seq_one_letter_code
_entity_poly.pdbx_strand_id
1 'polypeptide(L)'
;TCPCTLFQDTVTPGIYEINDGVPLTLGVRFSSTTAGTITGVRFYKAASNTGTHTGTLFTASGQQLATITFTNETTAGWQTATFNQPVPINANTEYVAAYTTPGTYSATPGGHGTALTSGPLRTTDGAGAFT
;
A
#
# COMPACT_ATOMS: atom_id res chain seq x y z
N THR A 1 12.95 1.57 17.91
CA THR A 1 12.17 0.97 16.81
C THR A 1 11.76 2.08 15.87
N CYS A 2 11.99 1.92 14.56
CA CYS A 2 11.47 2.88 13.58
C CYS A 2 10.21 2.27 12.99
N PRO A 3 9.02 2.91 13.08
CA PRO A 3 7.94 2.54 12.19
C PRO A 3 8.37 2.90 10.76
N CYS A 4 8.99 1.93 10.09
CA CYS A 4 9.46 2.11 8.71
C CYS A 4 8.24 2.04 7.79
N THR A 5 8.11 3.01 6.90
CA THR A 5 7.07 3.04 5.85
C THR A 5 7.75 2.91 4.49
N LEU A 6 7.19 2.12 3.58
CA LEU A 6 7.76 1.95 2.24
C LEU A 6 7.73 3.27 1.45
N PHE A 7 6.62 4.00 1.55
CA PHE A 7 6.47 5.34 0.98
C PHE A 7 6.53 6.37 2.09
N GLN A 8 7.47 7.30 1.99
CA GLN A 8 7.60 8.44 2.89
C GLN A 8 6.52 9.49 2.60
N ASP A 9 6.23 10.37 3.56
CA ASP A 9 5.19 11.39 3.41
C ASP A 9 5.47 12.40 2.30
N THR A 10 6.74 12.57 1.94
CA THR A 10 7.18 13.42 0.83
C THR A 10 6.96 12.80 -0.55
N VAL A 11 6.69 11.49 -0.63
CA VAL A 11 6.40 10.84 -1.91
C VAL A 11 5.00 11.24 -2.34
N THR A 12 4.88 11.88 -3.49
CA THR A 12 3.60 12.27 -4.10
C THR A 12 3.47 11.62 -5.48
N PRO A 13 2.23 11.32 -5.92
CA PRO A 13 1.98 10.71 -7.22
C PRO A 13 2.22 11.73 -8.34
N GLY A 14 2.65 11.25 -9.51
CA GLY A 14 2.76 12.09 -10.72
C GLY A 14 1.41 12.45 -11.34
N ILE A 15 0.42 11.57 -11.14
CA ILE A 15 -0.98 11.77 -11.51
C ILE A 15 -1.82 11.64 -10.23
N TYR A 16 -2.40 12.74 -9.79
CA TYR A 16 -3.23 12.75 -8.58
C TYR A 16 -4.53 11.99 -8.78
N GLU A 17 -5.12 12.00 -9.97
CA GLU A 17 -6.44 11.44 -10.19
C GLU A 17 -6.51 10.68 -11.50
N ILE A 18 -6.92 9.41 -11.37
CA ILE A 18 -7.43 8.56 -12.44
C ILE A 18 -8.75 8.01 -11.92
N ASN A 19 -9.79 8.06 -12.75
CA ASN A 19 -11.11 7.56 -12.42
C ASN A 19 -11.54 6.55 -13.48
N ASP A 20 -11.43 5.26 -13.11
CA ASP A 20 -11.85 4.15 -13.96
C ASP A 20 -13.33 3.79 -13.73
N GLY A 21 -13.98 4.40 -12.73
CA GLY A 21 -15.41 4.25 -12.45
C GLY A 21 -15.84 2.86 -11.97
N VAL A 22 -14.89 1.95 -11.76
CA VAL A 22 -15.14 0.57 -11.32
C VAL A 22 -14.24 0.21 -10.14
N PRO A 23 -14.69 -0.64 -9.20
CA PRO A 23 -13.85 -1.06 -8.09
C PRO A 23 -12.59 -1.78 -8.55
N LEU A 24 -11.47 -1.45 -7.93
CA LEU A 24 -10.16 -1.98 -8.30
C LEU A 24 -9.27 -2.12 -7.06
N THR A 25 -8.35 -3.09 -7.09
CA THR A 25 -7.38 -3.30 -6.00
C THR A 25 -5.98 -3.03 -6.53
N LEU A 26 -5.29 -2.09 -5.87
CA LEU A 26 -3.94 -1.66 -6.23
C LEU A 26 -2.98 -1.97 -5.09
N GLY A 27 -1.82 -2.52 -5.41
CA GLY A 27 -0.85 -2.92 -4.42
C GLY A 27 0.59 -2.92 -4.91
N VAL A 28 1.46 -3.17 -3.96
CA VAL A 28 2.91 -3.25 -4.14
C VAL A 28 3.44 -4.50 -3.45
N ARG A 29 4.27 -5.25 -4.17
CA ARG A 29 5.07 -6.34 -3.62
C ARG A 29 6.25 -5.77 -2.85
N PHE A 30 6.45 -6.26 -1.63
CA PHE A 30 7.56 -5.83 -0.79
C PHE A 30 8.12 -7.00 0.01
N SER A 31 9.34 -6.83 0.50
CA SER A 31 9.96 -7.70 1.49
C SER A 31 10.66 -6.85 2.56
N SER A 32 11.06 -7.49 3.65
CA SER A 32 11.88 -6.89 4.70
C SER A 32 13.21 -7.64 4.82
N THR A 33 14.34 -6.96 5.01
CA THR A 33 15.63 -7.61 5.24
C THR A 33 15.73 -8.28 6.62
N THR A 34 14.84 -7.93 7.55
CA THR A 34 14.72 -8.53 8.88
C THR A 34 13.30 -9.03 9.14
N ALA A 35 13.13 -10.00 10.03
CA ALA A 35 11.82 -10.35 10.55
C ALA A 35 11.23 -9.15 11.31
N GLY A 36 9.91 -9.07 11.38
CA GLY A 36 9.24 -7.93 12.01
C GLY A 36 7.74 -8.06 12.01
N THR A 37 7.06 -6.92 12.15
CA THR A 37 5.60 -6.88 12.25
C THR A 37 5.06 -5.73 11.42
N ILE A 38 4.08 -6.01 10.56
CA ILE A 38 3.34 -5.00 9.81
C ILE A 38 2.18 -4.52 10.68
N THR A 39 2.20 -3.23 11.01
CA THR A 39 1.20 -2.61 11.86
C THR A 39 0.08 -1.96 11.08
N GLY A 40 0.26 -1.69 9.79
CA GLY A 40 -0.74 -0.99 8.99
C GLY A 40 -0.40 -0.91 7.52
N VAL A 41 -1.26 -0.24 6.78
CA VAL A 41 -1.17 0.01 5.35
C VAL A 41 -1.58 1.44 5.05
N ARG A 42 -1.01 2.01 3.98
CA ARG A 42 -1.32 3.37 3.55
C ARG A 42 -1.52 3.43 2.04
N PHE A 43 -2.34 4.37 1.60
CA PHE A 43 -2.49 4.73 0.19
C PHE A 43 -2.52 6.25 0.04
N TYR A 44 -2.21 6.74 -1.16
CA TYR A 44 -2.31 8.17 -1.47
C TYR A 44 -3.71 8.48 -2.01
N LYS A 45 -4.39 9.45 -1.41
CA LYS A 45 -5.75 9.85 -1.74
C LYS A 45 -5.78 11.21 -2.43
N ALA A 46 -6.51 11.32 -3.53
CA ALA A 46 -6.94 12.60 -4.09
C ALA A 46 -8.29 13.04 -3.52
N ALA A 47 -8.60 14.34 -3.61
CA ALA A 47 -9.82 14.92 -3.06
C ALA A 47 -11.12 14.28 -3.59
N SER A 48 -11.11 13.85 -4.85
CA SER A 48 -12.23 13.16 -5.50
C SER A 48 -12.29 11.66 -5.22
N ASN A 49 -11.21 11.07 -4.69
CA ASN A 49 -11.20 9.66 -4.32
C ASN A 49 -11.99 9.47 -3.03
N THR A 50 -13.28 9.19 -3.19
CA THR A 50 -14.27 9.14 -2.11
C THR A 50 -14.95 7.77 -2.07
N GLY A 51 -15.65 7.50 -0.98
CA GLY A 51 -16.26 6.21 -0.71
C GLY A 51 -15.39 5.34 0.19
N THR A 52 -15.70 4.04 0.21
CA THR A 52 -15.04 3.10 1.13
C THR A 52 -13.73 2.61 0.55
N HIS A 53 -12.65 2.80 1.31
CA HIS A 53 -11.35 2.20 1.03
C HIS A 53 -11.07 1.07 2.01
N THR A 54 -10.52 -0.03 1.49
CA THR A 54 -10.12 -1.18 2.30
C THR A 54 -8.68 -1.51 2.03
N GLY A 55 -7.86 -1.55 3.07
CA GLY A 55 -6.46 -1.97 3.01
C GLY A 55 -6.32 -3.45 3.33
N THR A 56 -5.50 -4.17 2.57
CA THR A 56 -5.31 -5.61 2.74
C THR A 56 -3.84 -5.98 2.60
N LEU A 57 -3.37 -6.86 3.47
CA LEU A 57 -2.06 -7.48 3.39
C LEU A 57 -2.22 -8.93 2.94
N PHE A 58 -1.45 -9.34 1.94
CA PHE A 58 -1.45 -10.70 1.41
C PHE A 58 -0.07 -11.34 1.47
N THR A 59 -0.04 -12.67 1.43
CA THR A 59 1.14 -13.41 0.96
C THR A 59 1.38 -13.14 -0.52
N ALA A 60 2.60 -13.41 -1.02
CA ALA A 60 2.87 -13.37 -2.46
C ALA A 60 2.00 -14.32 -3.29
N SER A 61 1.46 -15.39 -2.68
CA SER A 61 0.53 -16.33 -3.32
C SER A 61 -0.94 -15.87 -3.30
N GLY A 62 -1.24 -14.69 -2.74
CA GLY A 62 -2.59 -14.11 -2.70
C GLY A 62 -3.45 -14.52 -1.51
N GLN A 63 -2.90 -15.20 -0.50
CA GLN A 63 -3.63 -15.47 0.74
C GLN A 63 -3.72 -14.18 1.56
N GLN A 64 -4.94 -13.78 1.93
CA GLN A 64 -5.16 -12.65 2.83
C GLN A 64 -4.64 -12.96 4.24
N LEU A 65 -3.77 -12.08 4.75
CA LEU A 65 -3.22 -12.15 6.10
C LEU A 65 -3.94 -11.19 7.06
N ALA A 66 -4.31 -9.99 6.58
CA ALA A 66 -5.09 -9.02 7.34
C ALA A 66 -5.83 -8.07 6.40
N THR A 67 -6.94 -7.52 6.86
CA THR A 67 -7.71 -6.48 6.16
C THR A 67 -8.20 -5.44 7.16
N ILE A 68 -8.37 -4.19 6.69
CA ILE A 68 -8.82 -3.06 7.49
C ILE A 68 -9.57 -2.06 6.62
N THR A 69 -10.72 -1.55 7.09
CA THR A 69 -11.40 -0.42 6.43
C THR A 69 -10.75 0.88 6.89
N PHE A 70 -10.41 1.75 5.95
CA PHE A 70 -9.93 3.09 6.28
C PHE A 70 -11.07 3.92 6.87
N THR A 71 -10.81 4.57 7.99
CA THR A 71 -11.75 5.46 8.68
C THR A 71 -11.06 6.77 9.02
N ASN A 72 -11.82 7.86 9.18
CA ASN A 72 -11.28 9.19 9.50
C ASN A 72 -10.22 9.68 8.51
N GLU A 73 -10.40 9.38 7.23
CA GLU A 73 -9.50 9.85 6.17
C GLU A 73 -9.56 11.37 6.02
N THR A 74 -8.44 11.97 5.61
CA THR A 74 -8.40 13.38 5.21
C THR A 74 -8.94 13.55 3.78
N THR A 75 -9.10 14.81 3.36
CA THR A 75 -9.50 15.14 2.00
C THR A 75 -8.51 14.62 0.97
N ALA A 76 -7.21 14.79 1.20
CA ALA A 76 -6.17 14.34 0.28
C ALA A 76 -4.85 14.06 1.01
N GLY A 77 -3.94 13.37 0.32
CA GLY A 77 -2.64 12.96 0.83
C GLY A 77 -2.63 11.51 1.31
N TRP A 78 -1.57 11.13 2.00
CA TRP A 78 -1.41 9.78 2.53
C TRP A 78 -2.42 9.47 3.62
N GLN A 79 -3.23 8.43 3.40
CA GLN A 79 -4.13 7.85 4.39
C GLN A 79 -3.47 6.62 4.98
N THR A 80 -3.48 6.48 6.29
CA THR A 80 -2.91 5.32 6.99
C THR A 80 -3.99 4.65 7.83
N ALA A 81 -4.11 3.33 7.72
CA ALA A 81 -4.92 2.50 8.59
C ALA A 81 -4.03 1.51 9.34
N THR A 82 -4.29 1.34 10.63
CA THR A 82 -3.56 0.41 11.50
C THR A 82 -4.40 -0.85 11.67
N PHE A 83 -3.79 -2.03 11.51
CA PHE A 83 -4.47 -3.30 11.73
C PHE A 83 -4.74 -3.52 13.22
N ASN A 84 -5.92 -4.05 13.55
CA ASN A 84 -6.28 -4.38 14.94
C ASN A 84 -5.34 -5.42 15.55
N GLN A 85 -4.81 -6.32 14.71
CA GLN A 85 -3.81 -7.32 15.08
C GLN A 85 -2.61 -7.14 14.13
N PRO A 86 -1.46 -6.68 14.65
CA PRO A 86 -0.24 -6.56 13.85
C PRO A 86 0.17 -7.92 13.27
N VAL A 87 0.61 -7.95 12.01
CA VAL A 87 0.91 -9.19 11.29
C VAL A 87 2.41 -9.47 11.33
N PRO A 88 2.88 -10.60 11.90
CA PRO A 88 4.28 -10.97 11.84
C PRO A 88 4.69 -11.32 10.40
N ILE A 89 5.89 -10.88 10.01
CA ILE A 89 6.49 -11.19 8.71
C ILE A 89 7.89 -11.76 8.90
N ASN A 90 8.27 -12.66 8.00
CA ASN A 90 9.60 -13.24 7.97
C ASN A 90 10.56 -12.37 7.15
N ALA A 91 11.85 -12.39 7.52
CA ALA A 91 12.90 -11.79 6.71
C ALA A 91 12.92 -12.39 5.31
N ASN A 92 13.23 -11.56 4.31
CA ASN A 92 13.44 -11.95 2.92
C ASN A 92 12.28 -12.74 2.29
N THR A 93 11.06 -12.55 2.83
CA THR A 93 9.83 -13.12 2.29
C THR A 93 9.02 -12.02 1.63
N GLU A 94 8.43 -12.31 0.46
CA GLU A 94 7.63 -11.37 -0.29
C GLU A 94 6.16 -11.39 0.16
N TYR A 95 5.58 -10.20 0.26
CA TYR A 95 4.19 -9.94 0.64
C TYR A 95 3.61 -8.86 -0.28
N VAL A 96 2.28 -8.72 -0.30
CA VAL A 96 1.60 -7.66 -1.04
C VAL A 96 0.85 -6.77 -0.07
N ALA A 97 1.17 -5.47 -0.06
CA ALA A 97 0.33 -4.46 0.56
C ALA A 97 -0.55 -3.82 -0.50
N ALA A 98 -1.87 -3.84 -0.31
CA ALA A 98 -2.83 -3.34 -1.29
C ALA A 98 -3.94 -2.51 -0.63
N TYR A 99 -4.62 -1.72 -1.45
CA TYR A 99 -5.88 -1.10 -1.10
C TYR A 99 -6.90 -1.23 -2.24
N THR A 100 -8.16 -1.39 -1.86
CA THR A 100 -9.32 -1.39 -2.76
C THR A 100 -10.00 -0.03 -2.69
N THR A 101 -10.34 0.51 -3.86
CA THR A 101 -11.07 1.78 -4.05
C THR A 101 -12.33 1.54 -4.88
N PRO A 102 -13.39 2.37 -4.77
CA PRO A 102 -14.56 2.31 -5.63
C PRO A 102 -14.29 2.66 -7.11
N GLY A 103 -13.12 3.21 -7.44
CA GLY A 103 -12.68 3.40 -8.83
C GLY A 103 -11.82 4.62 -9.12
N THR A 104 -11.61 5.49 -8.12
CA THR A 104 -10.69 6.63 -8.23
C THR A 104 -9.39 6.31 -7.50
N TYR A 105 -8.25 6.70 -8.06
CA TYR A 105 -6.93 6.49 -7.46
C TYR A 105 -5.90 7.50 -7.96
N SER A 106 -4.76 7.54 -7.28
CA SER A 106 -3.57 8.27 -7.70
C SER A 106 -2.49 7.31 -8.18
N ALA A 107 -1.69 7.71 -9.16
CA ALA A 107 -0.65 6.87 -9.72
C ALA A 107 0.58 7.66 -10.18
N THR A 108 1.73 6.99 -10.22
CA THR A 108 2.89 7.44 -10.99
C THR A 108 3.13 6.39 -12.06
N PRO A 109 2.91 6.69 -13.35
CA PRO A 109 3.24 5.77 -14.44
C PRO A 109 4.69 5.30 -14.33
N GLY A 110 4.92 4.00 -14.33
CA GLY A 110 6.27 3.42 -14.15
C GLY A 110 6.86 3.59 -12.74
N GLY A 111 6.09 4.04 -11.74
CA GLY A 111 6.58 4.31 -10.38
C GLY A 111 7.11 3.09 -9.62
N HIS A 112 6.80 1.88 -10.09
CA HIS A 112 7.35 0.62 -9.57
C HIS A 112 8.42 0.01 -10.49
N GLY A 113 8.89 0.75 -11.50
CA GLY A 113 9.89 0.26 -12.46
C GLY A 113 11.29 0.10 -11.87
N THR A 114 11.57 0.78 -10.76
CA THR A 114 12.84 0.67 -10.02
C THR A 114 12.57 0.26 -8.58
N ALA A 115 13.41 -0.60 -8.04
CA ALA A 115 13.38 -1.02 -6.66
C ALA A 115 13.42 0.16 -5.69
N LEU A 116 12.53 0.12 -4.69
CA LEU A 116 12.49 1.08 -3.58
C LEU A 116 13.13 0.46 -2.35
N THR A 117 13.75 1.29 -1.50
CA THR A 117 14.26 0.87 -0.18
C THR A 117 13.94 1.94 0.85
N SER A 118 13.44 1.51 2.00
CA SER A 118 13.12 2.38 3.13
C SER A 118 13.34 1.61 4.44
N GLY A 119 14.46 1.89 5.11
CA GLY A 119 14.90 1.08 6.24
C GLY A 119 15.08 -0.39 5.83
N PRO A 120 14.47 -1.36 6.55
CA PRO A 120 14.53 -2.77 6.18
C PRO A 120 13.58 -3.14 5.03
N LEU A 121 12.61 -2.28 4.68
CA LEU A 121 11.64 -2.55 3.63
C LEU A 121 12.24 -2.31 2.26
N ARG A 122 11.97 -3.22 1.32
CA ARG A 122 12.42 -3.11 -0.07
C ARG A 122 11.42 -3.70 -1.05
N THR A 123 11.46 -3.24 -2.29
CA THR A 123 10.76 -3.86 -3.42
C THR A 123 11.78 -4.42 -4.42
N THR A 124 11.30 -5.24 -5.35
CA THR A 124 11.99 -5.56 -6.60
C THR A 124 11.56 -4.60 -7.71
N ASP A 125 12.22 -4.66 -8.86
CA ASP A 125 11.76 -3.97 -10.06
C ASP A 125 10.42 -4.56 -10.53
N GLY A 126 9.52 -3.71 -11.02
CA GLY A 126 8.20 -4.12 -11.48
C GLY A 126 7.27 -4.58 -10.35
N ALA A 127 7.46 -4.10 -9.12
CA ALA A 127 6.74 -4.56 -7.92
C ALA A 127 5.24 -4.22 -7.85
N GLY A 128 4.67 -3.55 -8.86
CA GLY A 128 3.23 -3.29 -8.90
C GLY A 128 2.43 -4.59 -8.94
N ALA A 129 1.35 -4.66 -8.14
CA ALA A 129 0.38 -5.75 -8.14
C ALA A 129 -1.02 -5.13 -8.22
N PHE A 130 -1.89 -5.66 -9.08
CA PHE A 130 -3.24 -5.10 -9.25
C PHE A 130 -4.20 -6.18 -9.74
N THR A 131 -5.47 -6.04 -9.41
CA THR A 131 -6.58 -6.89 -9.85
C THR A 131 -7.83 -6.06 -10.08
#